data_AF-A0A357YNJ2-F1
#
_entry.id   AF-A0A357YNJ2-F1
#
_cell.length_a   1.000
_cell.length_b   1.000
_cell.length_c   1.000
_cell.angle_alpha   90.00
_cell.angle_beta   90.00
_cell.angle_gamma   90.00
#
_symmetry.space_group_name_H-M   'P 1'
#
loop_
_entity.id
_entity.type
_entity.pdbx_description
1 polymer ?
#
loop_
_entity_poly.entity_id
_entity_poly.type
_entity_poly.pdbx_seq_one_letter_code
_entity_poly.pdbx_strand_id
1 'polypeptide(L)'
;MSKSSVSDVFQIAQELGISYEDVKDMRPEEVYNLFYPDKHAHETLFEAPNYESIHGELSKIGVTLKLLWKEYRDQCSAGGGIPVGYTKFCTGYTRFTEAQNLTNHLTHKP
;
A
#
# COMPACT_ATOMS: atom_id res chain seq x y z
N MET A 1 -10.47 23.57 2.73
CA MET A 1 -9.38 24.46 2.23
C MET A 1 -8.04 23.85 2.61
N SER A 2 -7.39 23.11 1.70
CA SER A 2 -5.98 22.71 1.84
C SER A 2 -5.26 23.16 0.57
N LYS A 3 -4.72 24.38 0.62
CA LYS A 3 -3.98 25.03 -0.47
C LYS A 3 -2.50 24.59 -0.53
N SER A 4 -2.04 23.76 0.42
CA SER A 4 -0.66 23.29 0.47
C SER A 4 -0.41 22.17 -0.52
N SER A 5 -1.27 21.14 -0.56
CA SER A 5 -0.99 19.91 -1.32
C SER A 5 -0.86 20.12 -2.84
N VAL A 6 -1.66 21.02 -3.44
CA VAL A 6 -1.61 21.27 -4.89
C VAL A 6 -0.42 22.16 -5.25
N SER A 7 -0.10 23.16 -4.42
CA SER A 7 1.08 24.00 -4.60
C SER A 7 2.38 23.20 -4.48
N ASP A 8 2.44 22.24 -3.55
CA ASP A 8 3.59 21.36 -3.39
C ASP A 8 3.84 20.54 -4.68
N VAL A 9 2.77 19.98 -5.28
CA VAL A 9 2.87 19.25 -6.55
C VAL A 9 3.36 20.15 -7.68
N PHE A 10 2.86 21.38 -7.80
CA PHE A 10 3.34 22.33 -8.81
C PHE A 10 4.79 22.76 -8.59
N GLN A 11 5.21 22.93 -7.34
CA GLN A 11 6.58 23.26 -7.00
C GLN A 11 7.53 22.11 -7.39
N ILE A 12 7.19 20.88 -7.02
CA ILE A 12 7.97 19.69 -7.36
C ILE A 12 8.01 19.49 -8.89
N ALA A 13 6.90 19.71 -9.61
CA ALA A 13 6.88 19.66 -11.07
C ALA A 13 7.88 20.65 -11.70
N GLN A 14 7.94 21.88 -11.17
CA GLN A 14 8.87 22.90 -11.66
C GLN A 14 10.32 22.58 -11.29
N GLU A 15 10.58 22.08 -10.07
CA GLU A 15 11.92 21.69 -9.63
C GLU A 15 12.48 20.51 -10.44
N LEU A 16 11.63 19.53 -10.78
CA LEU A 16 12.00 18.37 -11.58
C LEU A 16 11.88 18.60 -13.10
N GLY A 17 11.34 19.74 -13.53
CA GLY A 17 11.14 20.07 -14.95
C GLY A 17 10.13 19.16 -15.67
N ILE A 18 9.19 18.56 -14.94
CA ILE A 18 8.22 17.60 -15.45
C ILE A 18 7.04 18.34 -16.04
N SER A 19 6.73 18.09 -17.31
CA SER A 19 5.55 18.62 -17.97
C SER A 19 4.39 17.62 -17.92
N TYR A 20 3.16 18.11 -18.16
CA TYR A 20 1.99 17.25 -18.30
C TYR A 20 2.17 16.19 -19.40
N GLU A 21 2.93 16.50 -20.45
CA GLU A 21 3.19 15.58 -21.56
C GLU A 21 4.05 14.38 -21.16
N ASP A 22 4.88 14.53 -20.12
CA ASP A 22 5.76 13.47 -19.62
C ASP A 22 5.01 12.48 -18.72
N VAL A 23 3.98 12.94 -18.00
CA VAL A 23 3.22 12.12 -17.03
C VAL A 23 1.91 11.56 -17.57
N LYS A 24 1.42 12.04 -18.72
CA LYS A 24 0.11 11.63 -19.28
C LYS A 24 0.03 10.14 -19.63
N ASP A 25 1.15 9.56 -20.07
CA ASP A 25 1.25 8.17 -20.51
C ASP A 25 1.78 7.25 -19.40
N MET A 26 2.15 7.83 -18.25
CA MET A 26 2.66 7.09 -17.09
C MET A 26 1.53 6.54 -16.23
N ARG A 27 1.80 5.43 -15.56
CA ARG A 27 0.86 4.87 -14.58
C ARG A 27 0.78 5.78 -13.36
N PRO A 28 -0.40 5.90 -12.71
CA PRO A 28 -0.58 6.78 -11.54
C PRO A 28 0.44 6.53 -10.42
N GLU A 29 0.86 5.28 -10.24
CA GLU A 29 1.88 4.89 -9.26
C GLU A 29 3.27 5.47 -9.60
N GLU A 30 3.65 5.47 -10.88
CA GLU A 30 4.95 6.00 -11.32
C GLU A 30 4.99 7.53 -11.24
N VAL A 31 3.86 8.17 -11.56
CA VAL A 31 3.69 9.61 -11.35
C VAL A 31 3.81 9.94 -9.86
N TYR A 32 3.14 9.19 -8.99
CA TYR A 32 3.24 9.40 -7.53
C TYR A 32 4.68 9.26 -7.02
N ASN A 33 5.43 8.29 -7.53
CA ASN A 33 6.83 8.05 -7.18
C ASN A 33 7.75 9.17 -7.66
N LEU A 34 7.47 9.71 -8.85
CA LEU A 34 8.23 10.81 -9.43
C LEU A 34 8.05 12.11 -8.61
N PHE A 35 6.83 12.37 -8.13
CA PHE A 35 6.53 13.54 -7.29
C PHE A 35 6.96 13.38 -5.84
N TYR A 36 6.99 12.16 -5.29
CA TYR A 36 7.35 11.94 -3.88
C TYR A 36 8.38 10.83 -3.70
N PRO A 37 9.62 11.04 -4.21
CA PRO A 37 10.67 10.04 -4.11
C PRO A 37 11.01 9.69 -2.64
N ASP A 38 11.00 10.67 -1.73
CA ASP A 38 11.22 10.44 -0.29
C ASP A 38 10.10 9.62 0.37
N LYS A 39 8.83 9.82 -0.03
CA LYS A 39 7.73 9.01 0.52
C LYS A 39 7.75 7.59 -0.01
N HIS A 40 8.19 7.40 -1.25
CA HIS A 40 8.42 6.08 -1.81
C HIS A 40 9.64 5.39 -1.19
N ALA A 41 10.69 6.14 -0.83
CA ALA A 41 11.80 5.63 -0.03
C ALA A 41 11.30 5.11 1.32
N HIS A 42 10.38 5.82 1.97
CA HIS A 42 9.73 5.32 3.19
C HIS A 42 8.85 4.08 2.96
N GLU A 43 8.14 3.98 1.83
CA GLU A 43 7.36 2.77 1.51
C GLU A 43 8.23 1.56 1.17
N THR A 44 9.41 1.77 0.59
CA THR A 44 10.39 0.71 0.28
C THR A 44 11.18 0.23 1.50
N LEU A 45 11.18 0.96 2.62
CA LEU A 45 11.73 0.49 3.89
C LEU A 45 10.86 -0.59 4.56
N PHE A 46 9.58 -0.67 4.22
CA PHE A 46 8.68 -1.67 4.78
C PHE A 46 8.74 -2.96 3.98
N GLU A 47 8.88 -4.08 4.67
CA GLU A 47 8.79 -5.40 4.05
C GLU A 47 7.36 -5.60 3.53
N ALA A 48 7.17 -5.87 2.24
CA ALA A 48 5.83 -6.07 1.71
C ALA A 48 5.28 -7.44 2.13
N PRO A 49 4.12 -7.52 2.83
CA PRO A 49 3.53 -8.80 3.18
C PRO A 49 3.01 -9.54 1.93
N ASN A 50 3.25 -10.85 1.85
CA ASN A 50 2.73 -11.68 0.76
C ASN A 50 1.22 -11.98 0.97
N TYR A 51 0.37 -11.13 0.41
CA TYR A 51 -1.08 -11.23 0.58
C TYR A 51 -1.72 -12.49 -0.01
N GLU A 52 -1.10 -13.10 -1.02
CA GLU A 52 -1.57 -14.36 -1.61
C GLU A 52 -1.42 -15.52 -0.62
N SER A 53 -0.26 -15.61 0.03
CA SER A 53 0.01 -16.59 1.08
C SER A 53 -0.89 -16.37 2.29
N ILE A 54 -1.04 -15.11 2.71
CA ILE A 54 -1.96 -14.70 3.80
C ILE A 54 -3.40 -15.14 3.50
N HIS A 55 -3.86 -14.96 2.27
CA HIS A 55 -5.21 -15.37 1.87
C HIS A 55 -5.39 -16.90 1.95
N GLY A 56 -4.40 -17.67 1.49
CA GLY A 56 -4.40 -19.13 1.61
C GLY A 56 -4.31 -19.64 3.05
N GLU A 57 -3.69 -18.90 3.95
CA GLU A 57 -3.67 -19.25 5.37
C GLU A 57 -4.96 -18.91 6.11
N LEU A 58 -5.63 -17.82 5.72
CA LEU A 58 -6.92 -17.41 6.27
C LEU A 58 -8.03 -18.44 6.03
N SER A 59 -7.90 -19.33 5.04
CA SER A 59 -8.86 -20.43 4.84
C SER A 59 -8.70 -21.57 5.84
N LYS A 60 -7.66 -21.58 6.69
CA LYS A 60 -7.42 -22.60 7.72
C LYS A 60 -8.21 -22.28 9.00
N ILE A 61 -8.64 -23.33 9.71
CA ILE A 61 -9.42 -23.21 10.94
C ILE A 61 -8.57 -22.55 12.03
N GLY A 62 -9.09 -21.49 12.65
CA GLY A 62 -8.44 -20.78 13.76
C GLY A 62 -7.43 -19.70 13.35
N VAL A 63 -7.19 -19.52 12.04
CA VAL A 63 -6.32 -18.45 11.55
C VAL A 63 -7.10 -17.14 11.46
N THR A 64 -6.48 -16.04 11.89
CA THR A 64 -7.07 -14.70 11.83
C THR A 64 -6.08 -13.70 11.25
N LEU A 65 -6.58 -12.61 10.66
CA LEU A 65 -5.74 -11.56 10.07
C LEU A 65 -4.76 -10.97 11.10
N LYS A 66 -5.20 -10.88 12.37
CA LYS A 66 -4.40 -10.39 13.49
C LYS A 66 -3.29 -11.36 13.89
N LEU A 67 -3.51 -12.67 13.76
CA LEU A 67 -2.50 -13.69 14.00
C LEU A 67 -1.41 -13.61 12.93
N LEU A 68 -1.81 -13.62 11.65
CA LEU A 68 -0.89 -13.51 10.52
C LEU A 68 -0.08 -12.21 10.53
N TRP A 69 -0.70 -11.09 10.91
CA TRP A 69 0.04 -9.83 11.08
C TRP A 69 1.11 -9.92 12.17
N LYS A 70 0.84 -10.59 13.30
CA LYS A 70 1.85 -10.78 14.35
C LYS A 70 3.01 -11.63 13.85
N GLU A 71 2.71 -12.73 13.15
CA GLU A 71 3.74 -13.62 12.59
C GLU A 71 4.60 -12.90 11.56
N TYR A 72 3.98 -12.16 10.63
CA TYR A 72 4.68 -11.29 9.68
C TYR A 72 5.58 -10.27 10.40
N ARG A 73 5.06 -9.62 11.45
CA ARG A 73 5.82 -8.63 12.21
C ARG A 73 7.04 -9.26 12.90
N ASP A 74 6.86 -10.44 13.47
CA ASP A 74 7.92 -11.16 14.17
C ASP A 74 8.99 -11.66 13.15
N GLN A 75 8.57 -12.07 11.95
CA GLN A 75 9.47 -12.38 10.82
C GLN A 75 10.28 -11.16 10.36
N CYS A 76 9.62 -10.01 10.17
CA CYS A 76 10.31 -8.76 9.81
C CYS A 76 11.34 -8.36 10.88
N SER A 77 10.95 -8.45 12.16
CA SER A 77 11.84 -8.15 13.27
C SER A 77 13.04 -9.10 13.35
N ALA A 78 12.89 -10.36 12.91
CA ALA A 78 13.99 -11.32 12.84
C ALA A 78 14.89 -11.10 11.61
N GLY A 79 14.32 -10.66 10.48
CA GLY A 79 15.05 -10.35 9.24
C GLY A 79 15.70 -8.96 9.20
N GLY A 80 15.46 -8.12 10.22
CA GLY A 80 15.95 -6.74 10.26
C GLY A 80 15.13 -5.75 9.42
N GLY A 81 13.97 -6.18 8.91
CA GLY A 81 13.03 -5.35 8.17
C GLY A 81 12.09 -4.58 9.10
N ILE A 82 11.48 -3.50 8.57
CA ILE A 82 10.48 -2.72 9.31
C ILE A 82 9.09 -3.25 8.95
N PRO A 83 8.32 -3.81 9.90
CA PRO A 83 6.98 -4.29 9.61
C PRO A 83 5.98 -3.14 9.46
N VAL A 84 5.01 -3.30 8.57
CA VAL A 84 3.87 -2.37 8.50
C VAL A 84 2.97 -2.50 9.74
N GLY A 85 2.38 -1.39 10.15
CA GLY A 85 1.38 -1.39 11.23
C GLY A 85 0.11 -2.16 10.84
N TYR A 86 -0.61 -2.68 11.85
CA TYR A 86 -1.81 -3.51 11.65
C TYR A 86 -2.86 -2.86 10.72
N THR A 87 -3.11 -1.56 10.86
CA THR A 87 -4.04 -0.84 9.99
C THR A 87 -3.61 -0.89 8.53
N LYS A 88 -2.32 -0.64 8.23
CA LYS A 88 -1.80 -0.66 6.85
C LYS A 88 -1.81 -2.09 6.29
N PHE A 89 -1.52 -3.09 7.12
CA PHE A 89 -1.64 -4.50 6.76
C PHE A 89 -3.07 -4.86 6.33
N CYS A 90 -4.08 -4.49 7.14
CA CYS A 90 -5.49 -4.71 6.81
C CYS A 90 -5.92 -3.98 5.54
N THR A 91 -5.57 -2.70 5.40
CA THR A 91 -5.93 -1.91 4.20
C THR A 91 -5.32 -2.51 2.94
N GLY A 92 -4.05 -2.93 2.97
CA GLY A 92 -3.41 -3.58 1.83
C GLY A 92 -4.02 -4.95 1.52
N TYR A 93 -4.40 -5.73 2.53
CA TYR A 93 -5.12 -7.00 2.32
C TYR A 93 -6.49 -6.78 1.68
N THR A 94 -7.28 -5.79 2.14
CA THR A 94 -8.56 -5.45 1.53
C THR A 94 -8.38 -5.06 0.05
N ARG A 95 -7.41 -4.19 -0.25
CA ARG A 95 -7.08 -3.83 -1.65
C ARG A 95 -6.68 -5.03 -2.49
N PHE A 96 -5.89 -5.96 -1.94
CA PHE A 96 -5.53 -7.20 -2.63
C PHE A 96 -6.77 -8.04 -2.94
N THR A 97 -7.68 -8.21 -1.99
CA THR A 97 -8.93 -8.95 -2.23
C THR A 97 -9.84 -8.25 -3.24
N GLU A 98 -9.91 -6.92 -3.24
CA GLU A 98 -10.65 -6.14 -4.23
C GLU A 98 -10.07 -6.28 -5.64
N ALA A 99 -8.74 -6.17 -5.78
CA ALA A 99 -8.04 -6.29 -7.05
C ALA A 99 -8.20 -7.70 -7.67
N GLN A 100 -8.21 -8.74 -6.82
CA GLN A 100 -8.40 -10.12 -7.25
C GLN A 100 -9.88 -10.51 -7.44
N ASN A 101 -10.83 -9.56 -7.33
CA ASN A 101 -12.29 -9.81 -7.30
C ASN A 101 -12.68 -10.90 -6.27
N LEU A 102 -11.92 -11.05 -5.19
CA LEU A 102 -12.22 -11.89 -4.03
C LEU A 102 -13.22 -11.21 -3.08
N THR A 103 -13.92 -10.19 -3.58
CA THR A 103 -15.03 -9.54 -2.89
C THR A 103 -16.26 -10.43 -2.98
N ASN A 104 -16.42 -11.27 -1.95
CA ASN A 104 -17.73 -11.82 -1.62
C ASN A 104 -18.62 -10.64 -1.19
N HIS A 105 -19.37 -10.07 -2.13
CA HIS A 105 -20.27 -8.95 -1.90
C HIS A 105 -21.42 -9.40 -0.98
N LEU A 106 -21.19 -9.40 0.33
CA LEU A 106 -22.26 -9.58 1.30
C LEU A 106 -23.02 -8.27 1.42
N THR A 107 -24.08 -8.12 0.62
CA THR A 107 -25.11 -7.09 0.82
C THR A 107 -25.65 -7.22 2.24
N HIS A 108 -25.27 -6.29 3.12
CA HIS A 108 -25.96 -6.13 4.39
C HIS A 108 -27.29 -5.42 4.10
N LYS A 109 -28.41 -6.05 4.50
CA LYS A 109 -29.71 -5.36 4.45
C LYS A 109 -29.78 -4.32 5.58
N PRO A 110 -30.43 -3.17 5.32
CA PRO A 110 -30.68 -2.12 6.32
C PRO A 110 -31.67 -2.56 7.38
#